data_AF-A0ABD0R478-F1
#
_entry.id   AF-A0ABD0R478-F1
#
_cell.length_a   1.000
_cell.length_b   1.000
_cell.length_c   1.000
_cell.angle_alpha   90.00
_cell.angle_beta   90.00
_cell.angle_gamma   90.00
#
_symmetry.space_group_name_H-M   'P 1'
#
loop_
_entity.id
_entity.type
_entity.pdbx_description
1 polymer ?
#
loop_
_entity_poly.entity_id
_entity_poly.type
_entity_poly.pdbx_seq_one_letter_code
_entity_poly.pdbx_strand_id
1 'polypeptide(L)' 'WISSSKPHTILPPTCNLQVTDWSPCSATCGMGVSSRVTNSNPECRLVSETRLCQIQECDVNLAPSLK' A
#
# COMPACT_ATOMS: atom_id res chain seq x y z
N TRP A 1 -26.91 1.98 35.36
CA TRP A 1 -25.54 1.47 35.17
C TRP A 1 -25.16 1.85 33.74
N ILE A 2 -24.44 2.96 33.61
CA ILE A 2 -24.16 3.58 32.31
C ILE A 2 -23.21 2.65 31.56
N SER A 3 -23.67 2.05 30.47
CA SER A 3 -22.84 1.28 29.55
C SER A 3 -21.80 2.20 28.95
N SER A 4 -20.60 2.23 29.55
CA SER A 4 -19.45 2.96 29.03
C SER A 4 -19.00 2.26 27.75
N SER A 5 -19.52 2.71 26.61
CA SER A 5 -18.95 2.43 25.30
C SER A 5 -17.56 3.05 25.27
N LYS A 6 -16.53 2.25 25.56
CA LYS A 6 -15.14 2.62 25.30
C LYS A 6 -15.07 3.07 23.85
N PRO A 7 -14.65 4.30 23.53
CA PRO A 7 -14.28 4.60 22.16
C PRO A 7 -13.18 3.59 21.79
N HIS A 8 -13.29 2.98 20.61
CA HIS A 8 -12.15 2.36 19.95
C HIS A 8 -11.16 3.47 19.62
N THR A 9 -10.55 4.07 20.64
CA THR A 9 -9.34 4.86 20.47
C THR A 9 -8.32 3.82 20.04
N ILE A 10 -7.90 3.90 18.78
CA ILE A 10 -6.72 3.21 18.27
C ILE A 10 -5.58 3.73 19.15
N LEU A 11 -5.34 3.04 20.26
CA LEU A 11 -4.19 3.29 21.11
C LEU A 11 -3.01 3.16 20.14
N PRO A 12 -2.15 4.19 19.99
CA PRO A 12 -0.97 4.03 19.18
C PRO A 12 -0.29 2.76 19.70
N PRO A 13 -0.04 1.80 18.81
CA PRO A 13 0.51 0.53 19.25
C PRO A 13 1.73 0.81 20.13
N THR A 14 1.87 0.14 21.27
CA THR A 14 3.02 0.30 22.17
C THR A 14 4.32 -0.23 21.56
N CYS A 15 4.33 -0.54 20.26
CA CYS A 15 5.49 -0.96 19.51
C CYS A 15 6.13 0.21 18.77
N ASN A 16 7.43 0.05 18.51
CA ASN A 16 8.19 0.98 17.70
C ASN A 16 7.65 0.96 16.26
N LEU A 17 6.95 2.03 15.88
CA LEU A 17 6.37 2.14 14.54
C LEU A 17 7.49 2.15 13.49
N GLN A 18 7.39 1.24 12.54
CA GLN A 18 8.28 1.08 11.41
C GLN A 18 7.43 1.03 10.15
N VAL A 19 7.57 2.05 9.32
CA VAL A 19 6.90 2.16 8.03
C VAL A 19 7.97 2.55 7.03
N THR A 20 8.19 1.71 6.03
CA THR A 20 9.05 2.07 4.91
C THR A 20 8.25 2.87 3.89
N ASP A 21 8.96 3.64 3.07
CA ASP A 21 8.38 4.17 1.85
C ASP A 21 7.93 3.05 0.92
N TRP A 22 7.03 3.41 0.01
CA TRP A 22 6.66 2.55 -1.10
C TRP A 22 7.83 2.40 -2.07
N SER A 23 8.03 1.18 -2.57
CA SER A 23 8.92 0.93 -3.68
C SER A 23 8.49 1.74 -4.91
N PRO A 24 9.41 1.98 -5.87
CA PRO A 24 9.03 2.38 -7.21
C PRO A 24 7.97 1.42 -7.78
N CYS A 25 7.17 1.94 -8.72
CA CYS A 25 6.21 1.12 -9.44
C CYS A 25 6.97 0.02 -10.22
N SER A 26 6.45 -1.20 -10.21
CA SER A 26 7.03 -2.32 -10.94
C SER A 26 7.02 -2.14 -12.45
N ALA A 27 6.14 -1.27 -12.97
CA ALA A 27 6.04 -0.92 -14.37
C ALA A 27 6.73 0.42 -14.63
N THR A 28 7.18 0.64 -15.86
CA THR A 28 7.72 1.92 -16.35
C THR A 28 6.74 2.71 -17.20
N CYS A 29 5.60 2.09 -17.56
CA CYS A 29 4.44 2.69 -18.21
C CYS A 29 3.19 1.88 -17.84
N GLY A 30 2.00 2.45 -17.96
CA GLY A 30 0.75 1.75 -17.66
C GLY A 30 0.60 1.38 -16.18
N MET A 31 -0.12 0.29 -15.91
CA MET A 31 -0.44 -0.17 -14.56
C MET A 31 0.66 -1.09 -14.02
N GLY A 32 0.98 -0.95 -12.73
CA GLY A 32 1.92 -1.83 -12.02
C GLY A 32 1.59 -1.96 -10.54
N VAL A 33 2.56 -2.48 -9.77
CA VAL A 33 2.45 -2.66 -8.32
C VAL A 33 3.61 -1.96 -7.62
N SER A 34 3.31 -1.32 -6.48
CA SER A 34 4.33 -0.85 -5.53
C SER A 34 4.13 -1.56 -4.19
N SER A 35 5.22 -1.83 -3.49
CA SER A 35 5.20 -2.58 -2.24
C SER A 35 5.92 -1.80 -1.13
N ARG A 36 5.52 -2.00 0.12
CA ARG A 36 6.25 -1.50 1.30
C ARG A 36 6.21 -2.51 2.42
N VAL A 37 7.01 -2.28 3.45
CA VAL A 37 6.97 -3.04 4.70
C VAL A 37 6.53 -2.10 5.82
N THR A 38 5.55 -2.53 6.62
CA THR A 38 5.00 -1.73 7.70
C THR A 38 4.59 -2.61 8.88
N ASN A 39 4.70 -2.08 10.10
CA ASN A 39 4.07 -2.67 11.29
C ASN A 39 2.90 -1.82 11.82
N SER A 40 2.36 -0.92 11.00
CA SER A 40 1.21 -0.06 11.32
C SER A 40 -0.12 -0.84 11.28
N ASN A 41 -0.23 -1.88 12.11
CA ASN A 41 -1.45 -2.65 12.30
C ASN A 41 -1.69 -2.89 13.80
N PRO A 42 -2.91 -3.28 14.21
CA PRO A 42 -3.26 -3.48 15.62
C PRO A 42 -2.36 -4.50 16.35
N GLU A 43 -1.83 -5.47 15.61
CA GLU A 43 -0.99 -6.56 16.13
C GLU A 43 0.51 -6.20 16.15
N CYS A 44 0.91 -4.99 15.72
CA CYS A 44 2.32 -4.57 15.64
C CYS A 44 3.21 -5.49 14.79
N ARG A 45 2.63 -6.28 13.89
CA ARG A 45 3.38 -7.28 13.14
C ARG A 45 3.97 -6.65 11.88
N LEU A 46 5.23 -6.96 11.58
CA LEU A 46 5.81 -6.56 10.32
C LEU A 46 5.11 -7.29 9.16
N VAL A 47 4.49 -6.55 8.26
CA VAL A 47 3.76 -7.06 7.09
C VAL A 47 4.21 -6.35 5.82
N SER A 48 4.11 -7.06 4.69
CA SER A 48 4.29 -6.45 3.37
C SER A 48 2.93 -6.01 2.84
N GLU A 49 2.83 -4.73 2.48
CA GLU A 49 1.67 -4.17 1.81
C GLU A 49 1.96 -3.95 0.34
N THR A 50 0.94 -4.14 -0.49
CA THR A 50 0.99 -3.92 -1.94
C THR A 50 -0.13 -2.98 -2.36
N ARG A 51 0.16 -2.06 -3.28
CA ARG A 51 -0.85 -1.20 -3.92
C ARG A 51 -0.64 -1.13 -5.42
N LEU A 52 -1.72 -0.90 -6.16
CA LEU A 52 -1.65 -0.58 -7.58
C LEU A 52 -1.05 0.81 -7.78
N CYS A 53 -0.23 0.96 -8.82
CA CYS A 53 0.28 2.22 -9.32
C CYS A 53 -0.06 2.37 -10.80
N GLN A 54 -0.25 3.60 -11.24
CA GLN A 54 -0.50 3.95 -12.63
C GLN A 54 0.55 4.97 -13.08
N ILE A 55 1.38 4.57 -14.03
CA ILE A 55 2.27 5.47 -14.76
C ILE A 55 1.55 5.91 -16.05
N GLN A 56 2.10 6.95 -16.70
CA GLN A 56 1.74 7.32 -18.05
C GLN A 56 1.50 6.08 -18.91
N GLU A 57 0.43 6.13 -19.71
CA GLU A 57 0.07 5.10 -20.66
C GLU A 57 1.29 4.63 -21.48
N CYS A 58 1.37 3.31 -21.67
CA CYS A 58 2.37 2.76 -22.57
C CYS A 58 2.07 3.23 -23.98
N ASP A 59 3.11 3.64 -24.72
CA ASP A 59 2.94 3.89 -26.15
C ASP A 59 2.65 2.55 -26.84
N VAL A 60 1.37 2.31 -27.09
CA VAL A 60 0.88 1.13 -27.80
C VAL A 60 1.10 1.23 -29.31
N ASN A 61 1.69 2.33 -29.82
CA ASN A 61 2.00 2.50 -31.25
C ASN A 61 3.17 1.62 -31.74
N LEU A 62 3.79 0.82 -30.86
CA LEU A 62 4.68 -0.28 -31.24
C LEU A 62 3.95 -1.61 -31.46
N ALA A 63 2.63 -1.68 -31.28
CA ALA A 63 1.84 -2.79 -31.79
C ALA A 63 1.57 -2.53 -33.28
N PRO A 64 2.21 -3.24 -34.24
CA PRO A 64 1.74 -3.21 -35.61
C PRO A 64 0.27 -3.64 -35.58
N SER A 65 -0.59 -2.76 -36.08
CA SER A 65 -2.00 -2.98 -36.36
C SER A 65 -2.23 -4.45 -36.76
N LEU A 66 -2.79 -5.24 -35.85
CA LEU A 66 -3.35 -6.55 -36.17
C LEU A 66 -4.55 -6.26 -37.09
N LYS A 67 -4.25 -6.29 -38.39
CA LYS A 67 -5.21 -6.22 -39.47
C LYS A 67 -5.79 -7.60 -39.76
#